data_AF-A0A661NNB0-F1
#
_entry.id   AF-A0A661NNB0-F1
#
_cell.length_a   1.000
_cell.length_b   1.000
_cell.length_c   1.000
_cell.angle_alpha   90.00
_cell.angle_beta   90.00
_cell.angle_gamma   90.00
#
_symmetry.space_group_name_H-M   'P 1'
#
loop_
_entity.id
_entity.type
_entity.pdbx_description
1 polymer ?
#
loop_
_entity_poly.entity_id
_entity_poly.type
_entity_poly.pdbx_seq_one_letter_code
_entity_poly.pdbx_strand_id
1 'polypeptide(L)'
;MRGPADWRDVMIPIEWLQGLDQQRDGYSRLLDDAGGLAAAAYRLARARCQTWETATMVPTRLEVRAAARRISSRVGLGPVPTGLLLAHECEAQGLLVL
;
A
#
# COMPACT_ATOMS: atom_id res chain seq x y z
N MET A 1 -24.82 11.08 12.10
CA MET A 1 -24.63 10.67 10.69
C MET A 1 -23.28 9.98 10.58
N ARG A 2 -23.25 8.65 10.50
CA ARG A 2 -22.03 7.91 10.13
C ARG A 2 -21.87 8.05 8.61
N GLY A 3 -20.72 8.51 8.14
CA GLY A 3 -20.37 8.39 6.72
C GLY A 3 -20.41 6.92 6.29
N PRO A 4 -20.52 6.62 4.99
CA PRO A 4 -20.45 5.24 4.52
C PRO A 4 -19.14 4.66 5.06
N ALA A 5 -19.21 3.54 5.77
CA ALA A 5 -18.03 2.82 6.21
C ALA A 5 -17.13 2.64 4.99
N ASP A 6 -15.89 3.14 5.07
CA ASP A 6 -14.90 2.92 4.02
C ASP A 6 -14.86 1.40 3.80
N TRP A 7 -15.19 0.94 2.60
CA TRP A 7 -15.27 -0.50 2.27
C TRP A 7 -13.94 -1.23 2.57
N ARG A 8 -12.87 -0.47 2.79
CA ARG A 8 -11.56 -0.90 3.27
C ARG A 8 -11.53 -1.45 4.70
N ASP A 9 -12.56 -1.19 5.53
CA ASP A 9 -12.65 -1.72 6.90
C ASP A 9 -13.23 -3.16 6.99
N VAL A 10 -13.73 -3.72 5.89
CA VAL A 10 -14.42 -5.04 5.90
C VAL A 10 -13.51 -6.18 5.44
N MET A 11 -12.36 -5.88 4.84
CA MET A 11 -11.54 -6.87 4.16
C MET A 11 -10.40 -7.40 5.03
N ILE A 12 -10.29 -8.72 5.18
CA ILE A 12 -9.23 -9.34 5.98
C ILE A 12 -7.87 -9.10 5.28
N PRO A 13 -6.87 -8.51 5.96
CA PRO A 13 -5.63 -8.08 5.31
C PRO A 13 -4.89 -9.18 4.55
N ILE A 14 -4.85 -10.40 5.10
CA ILE A 14 -4.21 -11.54 4.46
C ILE A 14 -4.95 -11.98 3.18
N GLU A 15 -6.27 -11.97 3.18
CA GLU A 15 -7.08 -12.34 2.02
C GLU A 15 -6.92 -11.31 0.89
N TRP A 16 -6.85 -10.03 1.23
CA TRP A 16 -6.58 -8.98 0.25
C TRP A 16 -5.21 -9.13 -0.40
N LEU A 17 -4.17 -9.40 0.40
CA LEU A 17 -2.82 -9.64 -0.09
C LEU A 17 -2.76 -10.86 -1.03
N GLN A 18 -3.45 -11.94 -0.66
CA GLN A 18 -3.58 -13.12 -1.51
C GLN A 18 -4.31 -12.79 -2.82
N GLY A 19 -5.39 -12.01 -2.76
CA GLY A 19 -6.13 -11.56 -3.93
C GLY A 19 -5.26 -10.76 -4.91
N LEU A 20 -4.41 -9.86 -4.41
CA LEU A 20 -3.46 -9.11 -5.24
C LEU A 20 -2.46 -10.02 -5.98
N ASP A 21 -2.01 -11.10 -5.34
CA ASP A 21 -1.06 -12.04 -5.94
C ASP A 21 -1.70 -13.02 -6.92
N GLN A 22 -2.98 -13.36 -6.73
CA GLN A 22 -3.73 -14.31 -7.58
C GLN A 22 -4.27 -13.65 -8.85
N GLN A 23 -4.63 -12.37 -8.79
CA GLN A 23 -5.16 -11.64 -9.94
C GLN A 23 -4.02 -11.18 -10.85
N ARG A 24 -4.12 -11.47 -12.16
CA ARG A 24 -3.12 -11.09 -13.17
C ARG A 24 -2.81 -9.59 -13.15
N ASP A 25 -3.82 -8.77 -12.90
CA ASP A 25 -3.81 -7.31 -12.90
C ASP A 25 -3.96 -6.70 -11.50
N GLY A 26 -3.82 -7.48 -10.42
CA GLY A 26 -4.07 -7.01 -9.06
C GLY A 26 -3.21 -5.80 -8.68
N TYR A 27 -1.91 -5.83 -9.02
CA TYR A 27 -0.99 -4.74 -8.73
C TYR A 27 -1.18 -3.50 -9.62
N SER A 28 -1.59 -3.66 -10.88
CA SER A 28 -1.90 -2.51 -11.74
C SER A 28 -3.19 -1.84 -11.28
N ARG A 29 -4.23 -2.61 -10.93
CA ARG A 29 -5.47 -2.06 -10.37
C ARG A 29 -5.24 -1.35 -9.04
N LEU A 30 -4.42 -1.91 -8.16
CA LEU A 30 -4.01 -1.24 -6.92
C LEU A 30 -3.38 0.14 -7.21
N LEU A 31 -2.51 0.21 -8.22
CA LEU A 31 -1.85 1.45 -8.59
C LEU A 31 -2.86 2.50 -9.08
N ASP A 32 -3.76 2.09 -9.97
CA ASP A 32 -4.79 2.95 -10.56
C ASP A 32 -5.79 3.43 -9.50
N ASP A 33 -6.32 2.51 -8.67
CA ASP A 33 -7.27 2.80 -7.59
C ASP A 33 -6.68 3.65 -6.45
N ALA A 34 -5.35 3.66 -6.33
CA ALA A 34 -4.65 4.50 -5.36
C ALA A 34 -4.32 5.89 -5.91
N GLY A 35 -4.36 6.10 -7.22
CA GLY A 35 -4.01 7.36 -7.86
C GLY A 35 -2.51 7.68 -7.83
N GLY A 36 -1.66 6.70 -7.53
CA GLY A 36 -0.20 6.89 -7.50
C GLY A 36 0.59 5.84 -6.72
N LEU A 37 1.88 5.73 -7.02
CA LEU A 37 2.76 4.71 -6.44
C LEU A 37 2.91 4.85 -4.92
N ALA A 38 3.02 6.07 -4.38
CA ALA A 38 3.14 6.29 -2.94
C ALA A 38 1.92 5.77 -2.17
N ALA A 39 0.71 6.14 -2.59
CA ALA A 39 -0.53 5.68 -1.98
C ALA A 39 -0.75 4.17 -2.14
N ALA A 40 -0.43 3.62 -3.31
CA ALA A 40 -0.49 2.19 -3.56
C ALA A 40 0.47 1.42 -2.64
N ALA A 41 1.71 1.89 -2.53
CA ALA A 41 2.73 1.32 -1.66
C ALA A 41 2.35 1.42 -0.19
N TYR A 42 1.76 2.54 0.23
CA TYR A 42 1.23 2.71 1.58
C TYR A 42 0.14 1.68 1.90
N ARG A 43 -0.87 1.53 1.02
CA ARG A 43 -1.95 0.54 1.21
C ARG A 43 -1.39 -0.87 1.31
N LEU A 44 -0.44 -1.22 0.44
CA LEU A 44 0.21 -2.52 0.45
C LEU A 44 1.05 -2.74 1.72
N ALA A 45 1.83 -1.74 2.14
CA ALA A 45 2.63 -1.81 3.37
C ALA A 45 1.75 -1.95 4.61
N ARG A 46 0.72 -1.11 4.74
CA ARG A 46 -0.25 -1.15 5.85
C ARG A 46 -0.92 -2.52 5.99
N ALA A 47 -1.39 -3.10 4.88
CA ALA A 47 -1.98 -4.44 4.92
C ALA A 47 -0.99 -5.51 5.39
N ARG A 48 0.30 -5.42 4.99
CA ARG A 48 1.34 -6.35 5.46
C ARG A 48 1.63 -6.16 6.95
N CYS A 49 1.74 -4.92 7.43
CA CYS A 49 1.93 -4.62 8.85
C CYS A 49 0.81 -5.18 9.73
N GLN A 50 -0.43 -5.28 9.22
CA GLN A 50 -1.56 -5.86 9.94
C GLN A 50 -1.53 -7.39 10.03
N THR A 51 -0.72 -8.06 9.21
CA THR A 51 -0.55 -9.53 9.21
C THR A 51 0.59 -10.02 10.11
N TRP A 52 1.33 -9.11 10.74
CA TRP A 52 2.45 -9.45 11.61
C TRP A 52 1.99 -9.87 13.01
N GLU A 53 2.86 -10.58 13.72
CA GLU A 53 2.63 -10.98 15.12
C GLU A 53 2.32 -9.76 16.00
N THR A 54 3.05 -8.66 15.80
CA THR A 54 2.71 -7.34 16.36
C THR A 54 2.12 -6.47 15.25
N ALA A 55 0.80 -6.47 15.15
CA ALA A 55 0.09 -5.71 14.14
C ALA A 55 0.22 -4.19 14.37
N THR A 56 0.50 -3.44 13.30
CA THR A 56 0.48 -1.97 13.30
C THR A 56 -0.28 -1.42 12.09
N MET A 57 -0.90 -0.25 12.28
CA MET A 57 -1.63 0.47 11.24
C MET A 57 -0.75 1.45 10.46
N VAL A 58 0.45 1.74 10.97
CA VAL A 58 1.33 2.79 10.47
C VAL A 58 2.62 2.13 9.96
N PRO A 59 2.83 2.06 8.63
CA PRO A 59 4.06 1.55 8.07
C PRO A 59 5.20 2.55 8.22
N THR A 60 6.42 2.04 8.27
CA THR A 60 7.69 2.76 8.20
C THR A 60 8.06 3.10 6.75
N ARG A 61 8.96 4.07 6.58
CA ARG A 61 9.60 4.41 5.31
C ARG A 61 10.20 3.21 4.58
N LEU A 62 10.77 2.27 5.33
CA LEU A 62 11.38 1.07 4.76
C LEU A 62 10.31 0.13 4.18
N GLU A 63 9.21 -0.08 4.89
CA GLU A 63 8.11 -0.92 4.45
C GLU A 63 7.38 -0.32 3.24
N VAL A 64 7.14 0.99 3.25
CA VAL A 64 6.56 1.70 2.10
C VAL A 64 7.48 1.55 0.88
N ARG A 65 8.79 1.74 1.04
CA ARG A 65 9.73 1.54 -0.07
C ARG A 65 9.77 0.10 -0.57
N ALA A 66 9.74 -0.88 0.33
CA ALA A 66 9.70 -2.30 -0.04
C ALA A 66 8.41 -2.64 -0.80
N ALA A 67 7.27 -2.07 -0.40
CA ALA A 67 6.00 -2.20 -1.09
C ALA A 67 6.04 -1.55 -2.50
N ALA A 68 6.58 -0.34 -2.61
CA ALA A 68 6.73 0.35 -3.89
C ALA A 68 7.62 -0.44 -4.88
N ARG A 69 8.71 -1.06 -4.39
CA ARG A 69 9.55 -1.98 -5.18
C ARG A 69 8.77 -3.19 -5.68
N ARG A 70 7.94 -3.79 -4.82
CA ARG A 70 7.10 -4.93 -5.20
C ARG A 70 6.09 -4.55 -6.28
N ILE A 71 5.40 -3.43 -6.13
CA ILE A 71 4.44 -2.92 -7.13
C ILE A 71 5.17 -2.64 -8.45
N SER A 72 6.26 -1.88 -8.40
CA SER A 72 7.04 -1.55 -9.61
C SER A 72 7.52 -2.79 -10.35
N SER A 73 8.02 -3.80 -9.64
CA SER A 73 8.47 -5.05 -10.25
C SER A 73 7.33 -5.85 -10.89
N ARG A 74 6.10 -5.77 -10.34
CA ARG A 74 4.94 -6.48 -10.87
C ARG A 74 4.32 -5.78 -12.07
N VAL A 75 4.36 -4.45 -12.10
CA VAL A 75 3.74 -3.62 -13.13
C VAL A 75 4.73 -3.21 -14.24
N GLY A 76 6.05 -3.26 -13.97
CA GLY A 76 7.09 -2.87 -14.93
C GLY A 76 7.39 -1.37 -14.96
N LEU A 77 7.25 -0.67 -13.83
CA LEU A 77 7.43 0.80 -13.75
C LEU A 77 8.90 1.26 -13.71
N GLY A 78 9.83 0.34 -13.47
CA GLY A 78 11.27 0.65 -13.39
C GLY A 78 11.74 1.16 -12.02
N PRO A 79 12.77 2.03 -11.96
CA PRO A 79 13.36 2.46 -10.70
C PRO A 79 12.37 3.11 -9.74
N VAL A 80 12.44 2.73 -8.46
CA VAL A 80 11.55 3.25 -7.42
C VAL A 80 12.20 4.42 -6.68
N PRO A 81 11.44 5.50 -6.40
CA PRO A 81 11.90 6.62 -5.59
C PRO A 81 12.52 6.24 -4.24
N THR A 82 13.19 7.21 -3.61
CA THR A 82 13.74 7.03 -2.26
C THR A 82 12.60 6.90 -1.24
N GLY A 83 12.89 6.25 -0.10
CA GLY A 83 11.89 6.13 0.97
C GLY A 83 11.48 7.50 1.54
N LEU A 84 12.39 8.47 1.51
CA LEU A 84 12.11 9.85 1.92
C LEU A 84 11.10 10.54 0.99
N LEU A 85 11.30 10.42 -0.34
CA LEU A 85 10.38 11.00 -1.32
C LEU A 85 8.99 10.33 -1.24
N LEU A 86 8.95 9.00 -1.14
CA LEU A 86 7.68 8.27 -0.97
C LEU A 86 6.94 8.68 0.30
N ALA A 87 7.64 8.86 1.43
CA ALA A 87 7.00 9.33 2.67
C ALA A 87 6.46 10.75 2.52
N HIS A 88 7.20 11.66 1.89
CA HIS A 88 6.72 13.01 1.63
C HIS A 88 5.45 13.02 0.75
N GLU A 89 5.41 12.18 -0.29
CA GLU A 89 4.23 12.01 -1.15
C GLU A 89 3.04 11.38 -0.40
N CYS A 90 3.30 10.49 0.57
CA CYS A 90 2.28 9.93 1.45
C CYS A 90 1.71 11.01 2.38
N GLU A 91 2.58 11.80 3.02
CA GLU A 91 2.20 12.90 3.92
C GLU A 91 1.36 13.95 3.20
N ALA A 92 1.72 14.31 1.96
CA ALA A 92 0.94 15.21 1.11
C ALA A 92 -0.49 14.72 0.84
N GLN A 93 -0.75 13.42 1.02
CA GLN A 93 -2.05 12.77 0.87
C GLN A 93 -2.72 12.45 2.23
N GLY A 94 -2.15 12.92 3.34
CA GLY A 94 -2.64 12.65 4.69
C GLY A 94 -2.36 11.23 5.20
N LEU A 95 -1.41 10.52 4.59
CA LEU A 95 -1.02 9.15 4.97
C LEU A 95 0.22 9.19 5.86
N LEU A 96 0.07 8.79 7.12
CA LEU A 96 1.15 8.81 8.10
C LEU A 96 2.15 7.67 7.89
N VAL A 97 3.45 8.00 7.80
CA VAL A 97 4.56 7.05 7.68
C VAL A 97 5.62 7.34 8.75
N LEU A 98 6.22 6.30 9.35
CA LEU A 98 7.30 6.41 10.37
C LEU A 98 8.72 6.47 9.76
#